data_AF-A0A3D2VYE0-F1
#
_entry.id   AF-A0A3D2VYE0-F1
#
_cell.length_a   1.000
_cell.length_b   1.000
_cell.length_c   1.000
_cell.angle_alpha   90.00
_cell.angle_beta   90.00
_cell.angle_gamma   90.00
#
_symmetry.space_group_name_H-M   'P 1'
#
loop_
_entity.id
_entity.type
_entity.pdbx_description
1 polymer ?
#
loop_
_entity_poly.entity_id
_entity_poly.type
_entity_poly.pdbx_seq_one_letter_code
_entity_poly.pdbx_strand_id
1 'polypeptide(L)'
;RMAEAALSSLNENARAKTYLGYSDAGALLGGLYAKGFKHIAHGPMPVDVIRPGGDAAVRRALAWLIDRAPESVELGVMFDGRSAAFNIMVLHSILGTSLEPDLSGHVLMLEDVGEYLYRIDRALFAITSSPNVRQVKGIKLGRLSDVPENDKPFGASEEEVAKYWCARAGIAYLGRCDVGHDAENKVVPFGAGK
;
A
#
# COMPACT_ATOMS: atom_id res chain seq x y z
N ARG A 1 7.38 -9.66 19.15
CA ARG A 1 6.02 -9.11 18.87
C ARG A 1 5.18 -10.19 18.18
N MET A 2 3.84 -10.16 18.22
CA MET A 2 2.98 -11.25 17.68
C MET A 2 3.24 -11.53 16.19
N ALA A 3 3.32 -10.49 15.35
CA ALA A 3 3.59 -10.65 13.91
C ALA A 3 4.96 -11.29 13.65
N GLU A 4 6.01 -10.88 14.36
CA GLU A 4 7.36 -11.46 14.24
C GLU A 4 7.39 -12.94 14.61
N ALA A 5 6.72 -13.30 15.70
CA ALA A 5 6.60 -14.69 16.18
C ALA A 5 5.78 -15.55 15.20
N ALA A 6 4.71 -14.99 14.63
CA ALA A 6 3.96 -15.67 13.58
C ALA A 6 4.84 -15.90 12.35
N LEU A 7 5.53 -14.86 11.87
CA LEU A 7 6.38 -14.92 10.69
C LEU A 7 7.62 -15.80 10.87
N SER A 8 8.11 -16.05 12.08
CA SER A 8 9.24 -16.96 12.32
C SER A 8 8.84 -18.43 12.31
N SER A 9 7.55 -18.75 12.47
CA SER A 9 7.05 -20.13 12.42
C SER A 9 6.61 -20.59 11.02
N LEU A 10 6.64 -19.70 10.02
CA LEU A 10 6.26 -20.01 8.65
C LEU A 10 7.33 -20.86 7.95
N ASN A 11 6.89 -21.91 7.25
CA ASN A 11 7.73 -22.87 6.54
C ASN A 11 7.58 -22.77 5.02
N GLU A 12 8.20 -23.68 4.27
CA GLU A 12 8.15 -23.71 2.80
C GLU A 12 6.72 -23.83 2.23
N ASN A 13 5.81 -24.53 2.92
CA ASN A 13 4.41 -24.59 2.50
C ASN A 13 3.72 -23.22 2.60
N ALA A 14 4.10 -22.40 3.58
CA ALA A 14 3.63 -21.03 3.66
C ALA A 14 4.21 -20.17 2.53
N ARG A 15 5.48 -20.36 2.16
CA ARG A 15 6.12 -19.62 1.06
C ARG A 15 5.48 -19.84 -0.31
N ALA A 16 4.86 -21.01 -0.52
CA ALA A 16 4.12 -21.34 -1.73
C ALA A 16 2.70 -20.72 -1.79
N LYS A 17 2.19 -20.15 -0.69
CA LYS A 17 0.85 -19.55 -0.66
C LYS A 17 0.86 -18.13 -1.24
N THR A 18 -0.29 -17.75 -1.80
CA THR A 18 -0.58 -16.36 -2.17
C THR A 18 -1.24 -15.65 -0.98
N TYR A 19 -0.78 -14.44 -0.68
CA TYR A 19 -1.31 -13.57 0.37
C TYR A 19 -1.87 -12.31 -0.27
N LEU A 20 -3.12 -11.98 0.04
CA LEU A 20 -3.84 -10.81 -0.47
C LEU A 20 -4.56 -10.12 0.69
N GLY A 21 -4.44 -8.79 0.76
CA GLY A 21 -5.19 -7.95 1.70
C GLY A 21 -4.76 -6.49 1.62
N TYR A 22 -5.35 -5.62 2.41
CA TYR A 22 -4.94 -4.21 2.51
C TYR A 22 -5.21 -3.67 3.92
N SER A 23 -4.99 -2.36 4.14
CA SER A 23 -5.13 -1.74 5.46
C SER A 23 -4.16 -2.36 6.47
N ASP A 24 -4.60 -2.70 7.69
CA ASP A 24 -3.76 -3.31 8.74
C ASP A 24 -3.04 -4.60 8.29
N ALA A 25 -3.66 -5.38 7.39
CA ALA A 25 -3.01 -6.56 6.80
C ALA A 25 -1.69 -6.21 6.08
N GLY A 26 -1.53 -4.96 5.64
CA GLY A 26 -0.30 -4.41 5.07
C GLY A 26 0.93 -4.61 5.98
N ALA A 27 0.80 -4.59 7.31
CA ALA A 27 1.90 -4.89 8.22
C ALA A 27 2.39 -6.35 8.07
N LEU A 28 1.45 -7.29 7.92
CA LEU A 28 1.77 -8.69 7.66
C LEU A 28 2.37 -8.88 6.25
N LEU A 29 1.78 -8.24 5.23
CA LEU A 29 2.28 -8.30 3.85
C LEU A 29 3.71 -7.76 3.74
N GLY A 30 3.98 -6.62 4.40
CA GLY A 30 5.33 -6.04 4.49
C GLY A 30 6.33 -7.00 5.13
N GLY A 31 5.97 -7.58 6.28
CA GLY A 31 6.84 -8.55 6.96
C GLY A 31 7.06 -9.86 6.19
N LEU A 32 6.05 -10.36 5.47
CA LEU A 32 6.20 -11.51 4.58
C LEU A 32 7.17 -11.16 3.44
N TYR A 33 7.02 -9.98 2.83
CA TYR A 33 7.86 -9.54 1.73
C TYR A 33 9.32 -9.31 2.17
N ALA A 34 9.53 -8.73 3.35
CA ALA A 34 10.84 -8.60 3.99
C ALA A 34 11.54 -9.96 4.18
N LYS A 35 10.78 -11.05 4.35
CA LYS A 35 11.29 -12.43 4.47
C LYS A 35 11.41 -13.18 3.13
N GLY A 36 11.26 -12.48 2.02
CA GLY A 36 11.44 -13.03 0.66
C GLY A 36 10.28 -13.91 0.18
N PHE A 37 9.08 -13.77 0.75
CA PHE A 37 7.88 -14.36 0.16
C PHE A 37 7.55 -13.63 -1.15
N LYS A 38 7.18 -14.40 -2.18
CA LYS A 38 7.08 -13.89 -3.56
C LYS A 38 5.65 -13.63 -4.04
N HIS A 39 4.66 -14.26 -3.41
CA HIS A 39 3.26 -14.19 -3.85
C HIS A 39 2.44 -13.35 -2.88
N ILE A 40 2.70 -12.06 -2.88
CA ILE A 40 2.10 -11.07 -1.98
C ILE A 40 1.46 -10.00 -2.84
N ALA A 41 0.26 -9.56 -2.47
CA ALA A 41 -0.37 -8.42 -3.10
C ALA A 41 -1.20 -7.62 -2.10
N HIS A 42 -1.23 -6.31 -2.32
CA HIS A 42 -2.30 -5.46 -1.82
C HIS A 42 -3.57 -5.71 -2.63
N GLY A 43 -4.75 -5.68 -2.01
CA GLY A 43 -6.03 -5.67 -2.73
C GLY A 43 -7.24 -6.00 -1.86
N PRO A 44 -8.45 -6.08 -2.45
CA PRO A 44 -9.71 -6.19 -1.71
C PRO A 44 -9.78 -7.41 -0.78
N MET A 45 -10.55 -7.27 0.31
CA MET A 45 -10.76 -8.27 1.34
C MET A 45 -12.23 -8.68 1.45
N PRO A 46 -12.54 -9.85 2.07
CA PRO A 46 -13.94 -10.30 2.22
C PRO A 46 -14.86 -9.28 2.89
N VAL A 47 -14.34 -8.47 3.82
CA VAL A 47 -15.10 -7.41 4.50
C VAL A 47 -15.66 -6.37 3.53
N ASP A 48 -15.04 -6.16 2.36
CA ASP A 48 -15.49 -5.17 1.39
C ASP A 48 -16.87 -5.47 0.82
N VAL A 49 -17.36 -6.71 0.92
CA VAL A 49 -18.71 -7.11 0.47
C VAL A 49 -19.83 -6.25 1.06
N ILE A 50 -19.61 -5.63 2.23
CA ILE A 50 -20.60 -4.81 2.91
C ILE A 50 -20.67 -3.37 2.36
N ARG A 51 -19.71 -2.97 1.51
CA ARG A 51 -19.66 -1.64 0.90
C ARG A 51 -20.65 -1.54 -0.27
N PRO A 52 -21.15 -0.35 -0.61
CA PRO A 52 -21.81 -0.12 -1.89
C PRO A 52 -20.89 -0.54 -3.05
N GLY A 53 -21.34 -1.46 -3.91
CA GLY A 53 -20.52 -2.05 -4.98
C GLY A 53 -19.47 -3.07 -4.51
N GLY A 54 -19.52 -3.49 -3.25
CA GLY A 54 -18.54 -4.37 -2.62
C GLY A 54 -18.41 -5.77 -3.25
N ASP A 55 -19.46 -6.25 -3.91
CA ASP A 55 -19.42 -7.52 -4.65
C ASP A 55 -18.42 -7.47 -5.81
N ALA A 56 -18.29 -6.32 -6.49
CA ALA A 56 -17.30 -6.11 -7.54
C ALA A 56 -15.87 -6.16 -6.97
N ALA A 57 -15.64 -5.60 -5.77
CA ALA A 57 -14.35 -5.64 -5.09
C ALA A 57 -13.94 -7.08 -4.74
N VAL A 58 -14.85 -7.86 -4.16
CA VAL A 58 -14.60 -9.27 -3.83
C VAL A 58 -14.40 -10.11 -5.09
N ARG A 59 -15.19 -9.88 -6.15
CA ARG A 59 -15.00 -10.55 -7.45
C ARG A 59 -13.63 -10.25 -8.05
N ARG A 60 -13.16 -9.01 -7.94
CA ARG A 60 -11.82 -8.59 -8.38
C ARG A 60 -10.71 -9.36 -7.66
N ALA A 61 -10.81 -9.47 -6.33
CA ALA A 61 -9.86 -10.27 -5.54
C ALA A 61 -9.87 -11.75 -5.97
N LEU A 62 -11.05 -12.34 -6.14
CA LEU A 62 -11.18 -13.73 -6.58
C LEU A 62 -10.65 -13.97 -7.99
N ALA A 63 -10.96 -13.08 -8.93
CA ALA A 63 -10.46 -13.16 -10.32
C ALA A 63 -8.92 -13.11 -10.36
N TRP A 64 -8.29 -12.26 -9.53
CA TRP A 64 -6.84 -12.24 -9.42
C TRP A 64 -6.25 -13.47 -8.71
N LEU A 65 -6.91 -13.97 -7.67
CA LEU A 65 -6.42 -15.14 -6.93
C LEU A 65 -6.50 -16.45 -7.74
N ILE A 66 -7.55 -16.60 -8.56
CA ILE A 66 -7.82 -17.81 -9.34
C ILE A 66 -7.11 -17.74 -10.69
N ASP A 67 -7.34 -16.68 -11.46
CA ASP A 67 -6.98 -16.60 -12.88
C ASP A 67 -5.85 -15.62 -13.18
N ARG A 68 -5.36 -14.89 -12.17
CA ARG A 68 -4.41 -13.77 -12.36
C ARG A 68 -4.93 -12.73 -13.36
N ALA A 69 -6.23 -12.48 -13.32
CA ALA A 69 -6.94 -11.61 -14.24
C ALA A 69 -6.33 -10.19 -14.31
N PRO A 70 -5.79 -9.74 -15.46
CA PRO A 70 -5.05 -8.49 -15.58
C PRO A 70 -5.89 -7.23 -15.28
N GLU A 71 -7.20 -7.26 -15.55
CA GLU A 71 -8.15 -6.18 -15.27
C GLU A 71 -8.35 -5.90 -13.77
N SER A 72 -7.95 -6.87 -12.93
CA SER A 72 -7.99 -6.74 -11.47
C SER A 72 -6.84 -5.91 -10.93
N VAL A 73 -5.77 -5.74 -11.71
CA VAL A 73 -4.51 -5.12 -11.29
C VAL A 73 -4.53 -3.61 -11.58
N GLU A 74 -3.87 -2.84 -10.72
CA GLU A 74 -3.63 -1.41 -10.97
C GLU A 74 -2.81 -1.24 -12.26
N LEU A 75 -3.28 -0.40 -13.17
CA LEU A 75 -2.77 -0.31 -14.54
C LEU A 75 -1.27 0.02 -14.60
N GLY A 76 -0.80 0.89 -13.71
CA GLY A 76 0.59 1.29 -13.60
C GLY A 76 1.56 0.14 -13.33
N VAL A 77 1.13 -0.90 -12.60
CA VAL A 77 1.96 -2.06 -12.23
C VAL A 77 2.62 -2.71 -13.45
N MET A 78 1.93 -2.75 -14.60
CA MET A 78 2.47 -3.36 -15.83
C MET A 78 3.70 -2.62 -16.39
N PHE A 79 3.86 -1.34 -16.05
CA PHE A 79 4.91 -0.45 -16.57
C PHE A 79 5.90 0.02 -15.49
N ASP A 80 5.52 -0.10 -14.23
CA ASP A 80 6.26 0.45 -13.09
C ASP A 80 7.51 -0.39 -12.75
N GLY A 81 7.54 -1.66 -13.13
CA GLY A 81 8.61 -2.61 -12.80
C GLY A 81 8.32 -3.30 -11.48
N ARG A 82 8.94 -2.83 -10.39
CA ARG A 82 8.63 -3.30 -9.03
C ARG A 82 7.58 -2.37 -8.41
N SER A 83 6.54 -2.90 -7.80
CA SER A 83 5.51 -2.11 -7.12
C SER A 83 5.25 -2.63 -5.71
N ALA A 84 4.77 -1.75 -4.84
CA ALA A 84 4.20 -2.10 -3.55
C ALA A 84 3.15 -1.06 -3.17
N ALA A 85 2.10 -1.47 -2.45
CA ALA A 85 1.05 -0.58 -2.00
C ALA A 85 0.80 -0.75 -0.50
N PHE A 86 0.60 0.36 0.20
CA PHE A 86 0.34 0.36 1.63
C PHE A 86 -0.66 1.44 2.02
N ASN A 87 -1.41 1.16 3.08
CA ASN A 87 -2.02 2.21 3.88
C ASN A 87 -0.93 3.11 4.50
N ILE A 88 -1.09 4.43 4.48
CA ILE A 88 -0.06 5.39 4.92
C ILE A 88 0.26 5.21 6.40
N MET A 89 -0.75 5.17 7.29
CA MET A 89 -0.52 4.97 8.72
C MET A 89 0.15 3.63 9.03
N VAL A 90 -0.26 2.56 8.34
CA VAL A 90 0.34 1.23 8.51
C VAL A 90 1.80 1.22 8.09
N LEU A 91 2.15 1.75 6.91
CA LEU A 91 3.55 1.85 6.49
C LEU A 91 4.35 2.67 7.50
N HIS A 92 3.85 3.86 7.87
CA HIS A 92 4.49 4.72 8.86
C HIS A 92 4.78 3.98 10.17
N SER A 93 3.88 3.11 10.63
CA SER A 93 4.03 2.34 11.87
C SER A 93 5.08 1.22 11.81
N ILE A 94 5.35 0.66 10.63
CA ILE A 94 6.29 -0.46 10.45
C ILE A 94 7.68 -0.03 10.01
N LEU A 95 7.89 1.22 9.61
CA LEU A 95 9.22 1.76 9.31
C LEU A 95 10.16 1.63 10.52
N GLY A 96 11.39 1.19 10.27
CA GLY A 96 12.41 0.91 11.28
C GLY A 96 12.17 -0.38 12.07
N THR A 97 11.15 -1.17 11.73
CA THR A 97 10.87 -2.45 12.39
C THR A 97 11.32 -3.64 11.55
N SER A 98 11.31 -4.84 12.14
CA SER A 98 11.57 -6.10 11.44
C SER A 98 10.53 -6.45 10.34
N LEU A 99 9.42 -5.71 10.29
CA LEU A 99 8.38 -5.84 9.27
C LEU A 99 8.58 -4.90 8.08
N GLU A 100 9.53 -3.96 8.17
CA GLU A 100 9.85 -3.04 7.07
C GLU A 100 10.45 -3.84 5.90
N PRO A 101 9.81 -3.86 4.72
CA PRO A 101 10.39 -4.49 3.53
C PRO A 101 11.43 -3.59 2.86
N ASP A 102 12.33 -4.18 2.08
CA ASP A 102 13.16 -3.41 1.14
C ASP A 102 12.31 -2.87 0.00
N LEU A 103 12.20 -1.54 -0.07
CA LEU A 103 11.41 -0.81 -1.07
C LEU A 103 12.29 -0.21 -2.18
N SER A 104 13.59 -0.52 -2.20
CA SER A 104 14.53 0.00 -3.20
C SER A 104 14.07 -0.31 -4.62
N GLY A 105 13.96 0.73 -5.44
CA GLY A 105 13.53 0.67 -6.84
C GLY A 105 12.04 0.41 -7.06
N HIS A 106 11.20 0.37 -6.02
CA HIS A 106 9.76 0.18 -6.19
C HIS A 106 9.04 1.48 -6.54
N VAL A 107 7.94 1.39 -7.28
CA VAL A 107 6.89 2.39 -7.24
C VAL A 107 6.03 2.12 -6.00
N LEU A 108 6.04 3.06 -5.06
CA LEU A 108 5.32 2.96 -3.79
C LEU A 108 3.96 3.65 -3.92
N MET A 109 2.89 2.90 -3.79
CA MET A 109 1.51 3.39 -3.86
C MET A 109 0.97 3.56 -2.44
N LEU A 110 0.37 4.72 -2.15
CA LEU A 110 -0.05 5.10 -0.80
C LEU A 110 -1.52 5.50 -0.76
N GLU A 111 -2.29 4.95 0.17
CA GLU A 111 -3.70 5.26 0.39
C GLU A 111 -4.02 5.39 1.88
N ASP A 112 -5.14 6.00 2.25
CA ASP A 112 -5.61 6.01 3.65
C ASP A 112 -7.11 6.32 3.77
N VAL A 113 -7.66 6.13 4.97
CA VAL A 113 -9.07 6.44 5.29
C VAL A 113 -9.22 6.99 6.70
N GLY A 114 -10.10 7.98 6.88
CA GLY A 114 -10.50 8.45 8.21
C GLY A 114 -9.44 9.28 8.93
N GLU A 115 -8.33 9.61 8.28
CA GLU A 115 -7.25 10.38 8.88
C GLU A 115 -7.34 11.86 8.53
N TYR A 116 -7.13 12.71 9.54
CA TYR A 116 -6.99 14.15 9.33
C TYR A 116 -5.73 14.45 8.48
N LEU A 117 -5.81 15.46 7.61
CA LEU A 117 -4.67 15.84 6.75
C LEU A 117 -3.38 16.14 7.52
N TYR A 118 -3.44 16.72 8.72
CA TYR A 118 -2.23 16.98 9.52
C TYR A 118 -1.55 15.67 10.00
N ARG A 119 -2.29 14.56 10.08
CA ARG A 119 -1.74 13.24 10.41
C ARG A 119 -1.08 12.62 9.19
N ILE A 120 -1.73 12.74 8.03
CA ILE A 120 -1.18 12.35 6.74
C ILE A 120 0.11 13.11 6.45
N ASP A 121 0.12 14.43 6.65
CA ASP A 121 1.30 15.28 6.49
C ASP A 121 2.48 14.79 7.36
N ARG A 122 2.22 14.56 8.65
CA ARG A 122 3.25 14.05 9.57
C ARG A 122 3.74 12.65 9.19
N ALA A 123 2.85 11.77 8.73
CA ALA A 123 3.24 10.44 8.28
C ALA A 123 4.04 10.49 6.98
N LEU A 124 3.67 11.33 6.01
CA LEU A 124 4.42 11.52 4.78
C LEU A 124 5.78 12.17 5.02
N PHE A 125 5.89 13.10 5.98
CA PHE A 125 7.18 13.58 6.48
C PHE A 125 8.07 12.42 6.95
N ALA A 126 7.55 11.54 7.80
CA ALA A 126 8.31 10.41 8.34
C ALA A 126 8.67 9.39 7.25
N ILE A 127 7.70 9.01 6.42
CA ILE A 127 7.86 8.05 5.31
C ILE A 127 8.91 8.53 4.33
N THR A 128 8.79 9.76 3.82
CA THR A 128 9.74 10.32 2.84
C THR A 128 11.12 10.63 3.44
N SER A 129 11.22 10.68 4.77
CA SER A 129 12.50 10.81 5.48
C SER A 129 13.23 9.47 5.68
N SER A 130 12.56 8.32 5.52
CA SER A 130 13.18 7.01 5.67
C SER A 130 14.28 6.77 4.61
N PRO A 131 15.50 6.33 4.99
CA PRO A 131 16.55 5.98 4.05
C PRO A 131 16.17 4.87 3.06
N ASN A 132 15.29 3.95 3.48
CA ASN A 132 14.75 2.90 2.62
C ASN A 132 13.78 3.49 1.60
N VAL A 133 12.82 4.30 2.04
CA VAL A 133 11.81 4.90 1.15
C VAL A 133 12.45 5.91 0.18
N ARG A 134 13.56 6.58 0.55
CA ARG A 134 14.31 7.43 -0.39
C ARG A 134 14.91 6.67 -1.58
N GLN A 135 14.97 5.34 -1.53
CA GLN A 135 15.46 4.51 -2.63
C GLN A 135 14.33 4.02 -3.54
N VAL A 136 13.07 4.40 -3.31
CA VAL A 136 11.96 4.10 -4.23
C VAL A 136 12.17 4.77 -5.58
N LYS A 137 11.64 4.17 -6.65
CA LYS A 137 11.58 4.79 -7.98
C LYS A 137 10.69 6.03 -7.99
N GLY A 138 9.65 6.03 -7.15
CA GLY A 138 8.78 7.16 -6.92
C GLY A 138 7.53 6.75 -6.15
N ILE A 139 6.71 7.74 -5.82
CA ILE A 139 5.46 7.56 -5.06
C ILE A 139 4.26 7.88 -5.95
N LYS A 140 3.24 7.02 -5.90
CA LYS A 140 1.89 7.33 -6.39
C LYS A 140 0.94 7.50 -5.22
N LEU A 141 -0.01 8.42 -5.33
CA LEU A 141 -1.02 8.66 -4.31
C LEU A 141 -2.36 8.07 -4.77
N GLY A 142 -2.88 7.12 -3.99
CA GLY A 142 -4.22 6.60 -4.10
C GLY A 142 -5.25 7.59 -3.55
N ARG A 143 -6.41 7.05 -3.19
CA ARG A 143 -7.49 7.83 -2.58
C ARG A 143 -7.26 7.97 -1.09
N LEU A 144 -7.34 9.20 -0.58
CA LEU A 144 -7.49 9.48 0.84
C LEU A 144 -8.95 9.79 1.10
N SER A 145 -9.64 8.86 1.77
CA SER A 145 -11.11 8.91 1.93
C SER A 145 -11.50 9.26 3.36
N ASP A 146 -12.74 9.73 3.54
CA ASP A 146 -13.32 10.10 4.85
C ASP A 146 -12.42 11.01 5.69
N VAL A 147 -11.68 11.91 5.04
CA VAL A 147 -10.78 12.87 5.68
C VAL A 147 -11.60 13.82 6.53
N PRO A 148 -11.47 13.81 7.88
CA PRO A 148 -12.26 14.68 8.72
C PRO A 148 -11.83 16.14 8.58
N GLU A 149 -12.81 17.05 8.70
CA GLU A 149 -12.54 18.49 8.69
C GLU A 149 -11.96 18.95 10.03
N ASN A 150 -11.01 19.88 9.96
CA ASN A 150 -10.44 20.53 11.14
C ASN A 150 -11.17 21.86 11.41
N ASP A 151 -11.20 22.30 12.68
CA ASP A 151 -11.69 23.63 13.06
C ASP A 151 -11.03 24.76 12.24
N LYS A 152 -9.77 24.56 11.84
CA LYS A 152 -9.03 25.44 10.94
C LYS A 152 -8.65 24.68 9.68
N PRO A 153 -8.86 25.25 8.48
CA PRO A 153 -8.41 24.64 7.25
C PRO A 153 -6.91 24.32 7.31
N PHE A 154 -6.54 23.12 6.87
CA PHE A 154 -5.13 22.71 6.83
C PHE A 154 -4.29 23.59 5.89
N GLY A 155 -4.91 24.09 4.81
CA GLY A 155 -4.28 25.02 3.87
C GLY A 155 -3.58 24.35 2.68
N ALA A 156 -3.71 23.04 2.53
CA ALA A 156 -3.27 22.27 1.36
C ALA A 156 -4.19 21.05 1.15
N SER A 157 -4.32 20.62 -0.09
CA SER A 157 -4.91 19.34 -0.47
C SER A 157 -3.96 18.18 -0.16
N GLU A 158 -4.50 16.95 -0.13
CA GLU A 158 -3.71 15.74 0.07
C GLU A 158 -2.63 15.54 -1.00
N GLU A 159 -2.92 15.95 -2.23
CA GLU A 159 -1.96 15.84 -3.33
C GLU A 159 -0.83 16.86 -3.21
N GLU A 160 -1.14 18.08 -2.78
CA GLU A 160 -0.14 19.11 -2.52
C GLU A 160 0.81 18.67 -1.40
N VAL A 161 0.29 18.06 -0.34
CA VAL A 161 1.10 17.48 0.75
C VAL A 161 2.03 16.39 0.23
N ALA A 162 1.51 15.45 -0.57
CA ALA A 162 2.33 14.37 -1.14
C ALA A 162 3.43 14.92 -2.07
N LYS A 163 3.08 15.84 -2.97
CA LYS A 163 4.04 16.50 -3.87
C LYS A 163 5.10 17.27 -3.09
N TYR A 164 4.70 17.98 -2.05
CA TYR A 164 5.61 18.76 -1.20
C TYR A 164 6.67 17.86 -0.56
N TRP A 165 6.27 16.78 0.10
CA TRP A 165 7.22 15.88 0.77
C TRP A 165 8.07 15.07 -0.20
N CYS A 166 7.50 14.63 -1.33
CA CYS A 166 8.27 14.01 -2.41
C CYS A 166 9.39 14.94 -2.91
N ALA A 167 9.05 16.20 -3.23
CA ALA A 167 10.02 17.19 -3.70
C ALA A 167 11.12 17.47 -2.65
N ARG A 168 10.75 17.59 -1.36
CA ARG A 168 11.69 17.81 -0.26
C ARG A 168 12.65 16.63 -0.05
N ALA A 169 12.19 15.41 -0.27
CA ALA A 169 12.98 14.20 -0.09
C ALA A 169 13.78 13.78 -1.34
N GLY A 170 13.57 14.45 -2.48
CA GLY A 170 14.15 14.05 -3.76
C GLY A 170 13.52 12.79 -4.36
N ILE A 171 12.27 12.48 -3.99
CA ILE A 171 11.51 11.34 -4.49
C ILE A 171 10.59 11.82 -5.62
N ALA A 172 10.53 11.07 -6.73
CA ALA A 172 9.61 11.41 -7.82
C ALA A 172 8.15 11.18 -7.40
N TYR A 173 7.30 12.20 -7.57
CA TYR A 173 5.85 12.01 -7.52
C TYR A 173 5.35 11.56 -8.90
N LEU A 174 4.79 10.35 -8.96
CA LEU A 174 4.44 9.66 -10.20
C LEU A 174 2.94 9.77 -10.55
N GLY A 175 2.20 10.62 -9.83
CA GLY A 175 0.77 10.84 -10.05
C GLY A 175 -0.14 10.01 -9.17
N ARG A 176 -1.40 9.87 -9.60
CA ARG A 176 -2.43 9.10 -8.90
C ARG A 176 -2.40 7.62 -9.27
N CYS A 177 -2.91 6.78 -8.38
CA CYS A 177 -3.16 5.36 -8.64
C CYS A 177 -4.55 4.93 -8.14
N ASP A 178 -5.00 3.75 -8.58
CA ASP A 178 -6.35 3.26 -8.35
C ASP A 178 -6.46 2.34 -7.11
N VAL A 179 -5.97 2.81 -5.96
CA VAL A 179 -6.04 2.10 -4.67
C VAL A 179 -6.67 2.98 -3.59
N GLY A 180 -7.40 2.37 -2.66
CA GLY A 180 -8.11 3.08 -1.59
C GLY A 180 -9.06 2.19 -0.79
N HIS A 181 -9.66 2.73 0.28
CA HIS A 181 -10.67 2.05 1.11
C HIS A 181 -12.07 2.12 0.49
N ASP A 182 -12.22 1.59 -0.73
CA ASP A 182 -13.45 1.61 -1.50
C ASP A 182 -13.60 0.38 -2.41
N ALA A 183 -14.78 0.26 -3.04
CA ALA A 183 -15.10 -0.85 -3.91
C ALA A 183 -14.24 -0.90 -5.19
N GLU A 184 -13.57 0.19 -5.55
CA GLU A 184 -12.73 0.28 -6.76
C GLU A 184 -11.26 -0.07 -6.50
N ASN A 185 -10.88 -0.40 -5.25
CA ASN A 185 -9.51 -0.77 -4.89
C ASN A 185 -8.92 -1.85 -5.81
N LYS A 186 -7.86 -1.52 -6.55
CA LYS A 186 -7.16 -2.44 -7.44
C LYS A 186 -6.15 -3.31 -6.69
N VAL A 187 -5.83 -4.45 -7.29
CA VAL A 187 -4.79 -5.34 -6.81
C VAL A 187 -3.41 -4.79 -7.19
N VAL A 188 -2.46 -4.80 -6.25
CA VAL A 188 -1.07 -4.42 -6.48
C VAL A 188 -0.15 -5.54 -5.97
N PRO A 189 0.32 -6.45 -6.86
CA PRO A 189 1.34 -7.42 -6.52
C PRO A 189 2.63 -6.74 -6.07
N PHE A 190 3.24 -7.26 -5.00
CA PHE A 190 4.51 -6.75 -4.49
C PHE A 190 5.69 -7.30 -5.29
N GLY A 191 6.63 -6.43 -5.62
CA GLY A 191 7.79 -6.78 -6.45
C GLY A 191 7.47 -6.68 -7.93
N ALA A 192 8.17 -7.47 -8.75
CA ALA A 192 7.92 -7.49 -10.20
C ALA A 192 6.56 -8.15 -10.44
N GLY A 193 5.63 -7.47 -11.12
CA GLY A 193 4.26 -7.92 -11.36
C GLY A 193 4.13 -9.13 -12.31
N LYS A 194 5.00 -10.14 -12.19
CA LYS A 194 5.01 -11.39 -12.95
C LYS A 194 4.67 -12.58 -12.05
#